data_AF-A0A183P225-F1
#
_entry.id   AF-A0A183P225-F1
#
_cell.length_a   1.000
_cell.length_b   1.000
_cell.length_c   1.000
_cell.angle_alpha   90.00
_cell.angle_beta   90.00
_cell.angle_gamma   90.00
#
_symmetry.space_group_name_H-M   'P 1'
#
loop_
_entity.id
_entity.type
_entity.pdbx_description
1 polymer ?
#
loop_
_entity_poly.entity_id
_entity_poly.type
_entity_poly.pdbx_seq_one_letter_code
_entity_poly.pdbx_strand_id
1 'polypeptide(L)'
;MYFICSLFNKLFPFTILYIYLYLYKTITLQYLEAIQLCNEYDIPITEDLIEKLTPITNHLSNHDLSNIFIKLGELCLINEYYYLACKKFTQAGNYLLAIKSLIKSGDIEKIIFFTNISKQKEIYIITANYLQTINNWHKNINIIRNIIQFYIRGQAMESLITFYETCAHSEIEESGNYEKALDALTEAYKVLVKLSSSTTNDDNNQTNECHLKKRSTQIKKKTILCNEFIEIQKLFSTNPTDAMQRCYTLLENIGQDDILRPGDIYSLIIRGLVMEEKYKAALTCLNEMKERIEDNIIFRYLDHEILEKIYKTLNLTSIEYDKHTSDKITIESDALDTTTYEGNAIDGNVSDEANDC
;
A
#
# COMPACT_ATOMS: atom_id res chain seq x y z
N MET A 1 -39.65 43.76 -51.91
CA MET A 1 -38.48 44.52 -51.41
C MET A 1 -38.47 44.65 -49.88
N TYR A 2 -39.61 44.79 -49.20
CA TYR A 2 -39.69 44.89 -47.73
C TYR A 2 -39.40 43.58 -46.95
N PHE A 3 -39.55 42.40 -47.56
CA PHE A 3 -39.27 41.13 -46.88
C PHE A 3 -37.77 40.79 -46.80
N ILE A 4 -36.98 41.24 -47.78
CA ILE A 4 -35.53 41.00 -47.85
C ILE A 4 -34.79 41.95 -46.90
N CYS A 5 -35.24 43.21 -46.74
CA CYS A 5 -34.67 44.13 -45.75
C CYS A 5 -34.97 43.74 -44.29
N SER A 6 -36.10 43.08 -44.01
CA SER A 6 -36.43 42.61 -42.65
C SER A 6 -35.59 41.38 -42.25
N LEU A 7 -35.26 40.50 -43.20
CA LEU A 7 -34.35 39.38 -42.97
C LEU A 7 -32.90 39.84 -42.79
N PHE A 8 -32.46 40.84 -43.56
CA PHE A 8 -31.10 41.39 -43.47
C PHE A 8 -30.83 42.07 -42.11
N ASN A 9 -31.80 42.81 -41.56
CA ASN A 9 -31.66 43.45 -40.24
C ASN A 9 -31.78 42.50 -39.03
N LYS A 10 -32.25 41.26 -39.23
CA LYS A 10 -32.29 40.24 -38.17
C LYS A 10 -31.09 39.31 -38.16
N LEU A 11 -30.40 39.13 -39.28
CA LEU A 11 -29.21 38.26 -39.40
C LEU A 11 -27.88 39.01 -39.17
N PHE A 12 -27.82 40.32 -39.47
CA PHE A 12 -26.61 41.13 -39.28
C PHE A 12 -26.08 41.22 -37.83
N PRO A 13 -26.92 41.38 -36.78
CA PRO A 13 -26.39 41.45 -35.42
C PRO A 13 -25.86 40.09 -34.94
N PHE A 14 -26.35 38.96 -35.48
CA PHE A 14 -25.84 37.64 -35.14
C PHE A 14 -24.54 37.32 -35.86
N THR A 15 -24.37 37.67 -37.15
CA THR A 15 -23.10 37.47 -37.85
C THR A 15 -22.01 38.38 -37.30
N ILE A 16 -22.33 39.62 -36.94
CA ILE A 16 -21.36 40.52 -36.29
C ILE A 16 -21.07 40.03 -34.88
N LEU A 17 -22.05 39.64 -34.07
CA LEU A 17 -21.81 39.09 -32.73
C LEU A 17 -21.02 37.78 -32.78
N TYR A 18 -21.25 36.91 -33.78
CA TYR A 18 -20.52 35.66 -33.99
C TYR A 18 -19.09 35.94 -34.46
N ILE A 19 -18.89 36.86 -35.40
CA ILE A 19 -17.56 37.33 -35.83
C ILE A 19 -16.85 38.06 -34.69
N TYR A 20 -17.56 38.82 -33.84
CA TYR A 20 -17.01 39.51 -32.67
C TYR A 20 -16.68 38.53 -31.55
N LEU A 21 -17.51 37.50 -31.30
CA LEU A 21 -17.19 36.38 -30.40
C LEU A 21 -16.00 35.56 -30.92
N TYR A 22 -15.89 35.38 -32.24
CA TYR A 22 -14.79 34.65 -32.88
C TYR A 22 -13.49 35.47 -32.89
N LEU A 23 -13.57 36.80 -33.07
CA LEU A 23 -12.45 37.75 -33.01
C LEU A 23 -12.02 38.10 -31.57
N TYR A 24 -12.94 38.09 -30.60
CA TYR A 24 -12.65 38.24 -29.16
C TYR A 24 -12.43 36.90 -28.45
N LYS A 25 -12.50 35.78 -29.16
CA LYS A 25 -12.20 34.48 -28.58
C LYS A 25 -10.73 34.49 -28.19
N THR A 26 -10.46 34.54 -26.90
CA THR A 26 -9.09 34.43 -26.42
C THR A 26 -8.52 33.11 -26.91
N ILE A 27 -7.25 33.09 -27.29
CA ILE A 27 -6.55 31.89 -27.75
C ILE A 27 -6.78 30.75 -26.74
N THR A 28 -6.83 31.06 -25.43
CA THR A 28 -7.19 30.14 -24.35
C THR A 28 -8.50 29.39 -24.59
N LEU A 29 -9.56 30.11 -24.95
CA LEU A 29 -10.89 29.53 -25.11
C LEU A 29 -10.96 28.62 -26.34
N GLN A 30 -10.14 28.85 -27.37
CA GLN A 30 -10.02 27.96 -28.52
C GLN A 30 -9.36 26.63 -28.15
N TYR A 31 -8.29 26.64 -27.33
CA TYR A 31 -7.67 25.40 -26.86
C TYR A 31 -8.60 24.58 -25.97
N LEU A 32 -9.28 25.23 -25.02
CA LEU A 32 -10.18 24.55 -24.09
C LEU A 32 -11.37 23.92 -24.82
N GLU A 33 -11.95 24.63 -25.79
CA GLU A 33 -13.06 24.11 -26.59
C GLU A 33 -12.58 22.99 -27.52
N ALA A 34 -11.39 23.08 -28.12
CA ALA A 34 -10.82 21.98 -28.89
C ALA A 34 -10.65 20.70 -28.06
N ILE A 35 -10.19 20.83 -26.80
CA ILE A 35 -10.09 19.69 -25.86
C ILE A 35 -11.49 19.12 -25.54
N GLN A 36 -12.47 19.98 -25.31
CA GLN A 36 -13.87 19.56 -25.07
C GLN A 36 -14.47 18.84 -26.27
N LEU A 37 -14.30 19.36 -27.48
CA LEU A 37 -14.78 18.75 -28.71
C LEU A 37 -14.15 17.37 -28.93
N CYS A 38 -12.86 17.20 -28.63
CA CYS A 38 -12.23 15.87 -28.73
C CYS A 38 -12.91 14.84 -27.81
N ASN A 39 -13.39 15.28 -26.64
CA ASN A 39 -14.10 14.44 -25.68
C ASN A 39 -15.59 14.25 -26.02
N GLU A 40 -16.23 15.22 -26.68
CA GLU A 40 -17.65 15.13 -27.09
C GLU A 40 -17.86 14.27 -28.34
N TYR A 41 -16.89 14.24 -29.25
CA TYR A 41 -16.99 13.53 -30.54
C TYR A 41 -16.26 12.19 -30.55
N ASP A 42 -15.89 11.65 -29.38
CA ASP A 42 -15.16 10.38 -29.21
C ASP A 42 -13.93 10.27 -30.14
N ILE A 43 -13.21 11.39 -30.33
CA ILE A 43 -12.03 11.39 -31.19
C ILE A 43 -10.95 10.56 -30.49
N PRO A 44 -10.31 9.58 -31.16
CA PRO A 44 -9.22 8.82 -30.58
C PRO A 44 -8.10 9.76 -30.14
N ILE A 45 -7.92 9.88 -28.82
CA ILE A 45 -6.88 10.73 -28.27
C ILE A 45 -5.55 9.99 -28.44
N THR A 46 -4.69 10.52 -29.30
CA THR A 46 -3.31 10.02 -29.49
C THR A 46 -2.30 10.99 -28.88
N GLU A 47 -1.10 10.50 -28.60
CA GLU A 47 0.01 11.35 -28.12
C GLU A 47 0.31 12.52 -29.07
N ASP A 48 0.27 12.28 -30.39
CA ASP A 48 0.45 13.32 -31.42
C ASP A 48 -0.65 14.39 -31.36
N LEU A 49 -1.91 13.98 -31.14
CA LEU A 49 -3.01 14.93 -30.95
C LEU A 49 -2.82 15.77 -29.68
N ILE A 50 -2.40 15.16 -28.58
CA ILE A 50 -2.13 15.86 -27.32
C ILE A 50 -0.99 16.88 -27.47
N GLU A 51 0.08 16.53 -28.19
CA GLU A 51 1.18 17.46 -28.44
C GLU A 51 0.76 18.58 -29.41
N LYS A 52 -0.11 18.31 -30.40
CA LYS A 52 -0.72 19.37 -31.25
C LYS A 52 -1.63 20.32 -30.50
N LEU A 53 -2.37 19.82 -29.50
CA LEU A 53 -3.21 20.62 -28.61
C LEU A 53 -2.40 21.35 -27.53
N THR A 54 -1.08 21.14 -27.46
CA THR A 54 -0.22 21.80 -26.50
C THR A 54 0.17 23.20 -27.01
N PRO A 55 -0.12 24.28 -26.27
CA PRO A 55 0.22 25.63 -26.71
C PRO A 55 1.75 25.82 -26.84
N ILE A 56 2.20 26.32 -27.99
CA ILE A 56 3.62 26.65 -28.27
C ILE A 56 3.92 28.13 -27.98
N THR A 57 2.88 28.96 -27.80
CA THR A 57 2.98 30.42 -27.91
C THR A 57 3.09 31.16 -26.57
N ASN A 58 3.97 32.17 -26.50
CA ASN A 58 4.14 33.10 -25.37
C ASN A 58 3.02 34.15 -25.21
N HIS A 59 1.93 34.06 -25.98
CA HIS A 59 0.84 35.04 -25.98
C HIS A 59 -0.23 34.77 -24.91
N LEU A 60 -0.15 33.65 -24.21
CA LEU A 60 -1.08 33.26 -23.16
C LEU A 60 -0.55 33.69 -21.79
N SER A 61 -1.47 34.05 -20.88
CA SER A 61 -1.10 34.29 -19.48
C SER A 61 -0.63 32.98 -18.83
N ASN A 62 0.23 33.07 -17.82
CA ASN A 62 0.69 31.89 -17.08
C ASN A 62 -0.46 31.09 -16.45
N HIS A 63 -1.52 31.80 -16.02
CA HIS A 63 -2.72 31.18 -15.47
C HIS A 63 -3.49 30.38 -16.54
N ASP A 64 -3.68 30.97 -17.72
CA ASP A 64 -4.39 30.32 -18.81
C ASP A 64 -3.62 29.12 -19.36
N LEU A 65 -2.29 29.23 -19.49
CA LEU A 65 -1.42 28.11 -19.83
C LEU A 65 -1.55 26.97 -18.82
N SER A 66 -1.49 27.29 -17.53
CA SER A 66 -1.65 26.28 -16.47
C SER A 66 -3.00 25.56 -16.58
N ASN A 67 -4.09 26.29 -16.81
CA ASN A 67 -5.42 25.69 -16.98
C ASN A 67 -5.50 24.77 -18.21
N ILE A 68 -4.92 25.17 -19.34
CA ILE A 68 -4.86 24.31 -20.54
C ILE A 68 -4.06 23.05 -20.24
N PHE A 69 -2.88 23.17 -19.62
CA PHE A 69 -2.05 22.02 -19.26
C PHE A 69 -2.74 21.07 -18.27
N ILE A 70 -3.51 21.59 -17.30
CA ILE A 70 -4.32 20.76 -16.40
C ILE A 70 -5.36 19.98 -17.21
N LYS A 71 -6.09 20.62 -18.13
CA LYS A 71 -7.10 19.94 -18.98
C LYS A 71 -6.50 18.91 -19.92
N LEU A 72 -5.33 19.19 -20.50
CA LEU A 72 -4.59 18.20 -21.27
C LEU A 72 -4.13 17.03 -20.40
N GLY A 73 -3.66 17.29 -19.18
CA GLY A 73 -3.27 16.24 -18.24
C GLY A 73 -4.44 15.35 -17.82
N GLU A 74 -5.62 15.93 -17.59
CA GLU A 74 -6.87 15.19 -17.32
C GLU A 74 -7.26 14.31 -18.51
N LEU A 75 -7.19 14.85 -19.74
CA LEU A 75 -7.42 14.08 -20.96
C LEU A 75 -6.43 12.91 -21.10
N CYS A 76 -5.14 13.14 -20.80
CA CYS A 76 -4.12 12.09 -20.80
C CYS A 76 -4.45 10.98 -19.79
N LEU A 77 -4.94 11.34 -18.60
CA LEU A 77 -5.30 10.37 -17.56
C LEU A 77 -6.48 9.48 -17.96
N ILE A 78 -7.50 10.04 -18.62
CA ILE A 78 -8.66 9.30 -19.12
C ILE A 78 -8.22 8.26 -20.14
N ASN A 79 -7.22 8.60 -20.95
CA ASN A 79 -6.65 7.74 -21.99
C ASN A 79 -5.43 6.93 -21.52
N GLU A 80 -5.22 6.81 -20.20
CA GLU A 80 -4.14 6.03 -19.58
C GLU A 80 -2.71 6.43 -19.98
N TYR A 81 -2.51 7.60 -20.58
CA TYR A 81 -1.20 8.18 -20.88
C TYR A 81 -0.58 8.83 -19.63
N TYR A 82 -0.28 8.02 -18.62
CA TYR A 82 0.15 8.47 -17.30
C TYR A 82 1.42 9.34 -17.29
N TYR A 83 2.41 9.02 -18.13
CA TYR A 83 3.65 9.80 -18.22
C TYR A 83 3.43 11.16 -18.88
N LEU A 84 2.60 11.18 -19.93
CA LEU A 84 2.25 12.42 -20.61
C LEU A 84 1.42 13.31 -19.68
N ALA A 85 0.47 12.73 -18.95
CA ALA A 85 -0.26 13.41 -17.88
C ALA A 85 0.69 14.04 -16.85
N CYS A 86 1.66 13.27 -16.36
CA CYS A 86 2.69 13.78 -15.44
C CYS A 86 3.46 14.97 -16.02
N LYS A 87 3.86 14.89 -17.29
CA LYS A 87 4.55 15.99 -17.99
C LYS A 87 3.67 17.24 -18.07
N LYS A 88 2.40 17.11 -18.51
CA LYS A 88 1.46 18.24 -18.61
C LYS A 88 1.17 18.86 -17.24
N PHE A 89 0.92 18.06 -16.20
CA PHE A 89 0.72 18.59 -14.85
C PHE A 89 1.97 19.27 -14.28
N THR A 90 3.17 18.78 -14.59
CA THR A 90 4.42 19.45 -14.21
C THR A 90 4.56 20.80 -14.92
N GLN A 91 4.22 20.88 -16.22
CA GLN A 91 4.18 22.14 -16.97
C GLN A 91 3.15 23.13 -16.40
N ALA A 92 2.04 22.62 -15.86
CA ALA A 92 1.04 23.44 -15.16
C ALA A 92 1.50 23.93 -13.77
N GLY A 93 2.61 23.41 -13.24
CA GLY A 93 3.05 23.63 -11.86
C GLY A 93 2.29 22.80 -10.82
N ASN A 94 1.44 21.86 -11.24
CA ASN A 94 0.64 21.00 -10.36
C ASN A 94 1.34 19.66 -10.12
N TYR A 95 2.36 19.69 -9.26
CA TYR A 95 3.16 18.50 -8.94
C TYR A 95 2.36 17.40 -8.22
N LEU A 96 1.27 17.74 -7.55
CA LEU A 96 0.40 16.79 -6.85
C LEU A 96 -0.37 15.89 -7.83
N LEU A 97 -0.94 16.47 -8.90
CA LEU A 97 -1.56 15.67 -9.96
C LEU A 97 -0.51 14.90 -10.76
N ALA A 98 0.68 15.45 -10.94
CA ALA A 98 1.77 14.76 -11.61
C ALA A 98 2.18 13.47 -10.90
N ILE A 99 2.45 13.51 -9.59
CA ILE A 99 2.80 12.29 -8.83
C ILE A 99 1.65 11.28 -8.80
N LYS A 100 0.39 11.74 -8.66
CA LYS A 100 -0.79 10.84 -8.71
C LYS A 100 -0.90 10.12 -10.05
N SER A 101 -0.54 10.80 -11.15
CA SER A 101 -0.49 10.19 -12.48
C SER A 101 0.59 9.12 -12.57
N LEU A 102 1.79 9.39 -12.06
CA LEU A 102 2.86 8.38 -12.01
C LEU A 102 2.50 7.18 -11.13
N ILE A 103 1.83 7.40 -10.00
CA ILE A 103 1.36 6.30 -9.14
C ILE A 103 0.42 5.37 -9.90
N LYS A 104 -0.49 5.91 -10.72
CA LYS A 104 -1.36 5.09 -11.57
C LYS A 104 -0.60 4.25 -12.60
N SER A 105 0.59 4.70 -13.03
CA SER A 105 1.43 3.93 -13.97
C SER A 105 2.09 2.70 -13.34
N GLY A 106 2.19 2.64 -12.01
CA GLY A 106 2.87 1.55 -11.30
C GLY A 106 4.40 1.58 -11.36
N ASP A 107 5.02 2.51 -12.10
CA ASP A 107 6.48 2.57 -12.27
C ASP A 107 7.17 3.18 -11.04
N ILE A 108 7.65 2.29 -10.17
CA ILE A 108 8.27 2.62 -8.88
C ILE A 108 9.53 3.50 -9.07
N GLU A 109 10.35 3.22 -10.08
CA GLU A 109 11.61 3.94 -10.30
C GLU A 109 11.33 5.40 -10.68
N LYS A 110 10.39 5.62 -11.61
CA LYS A 110 9.98 6.97 -12.02
C LYS A 110 9.27 7.72 -10.90
N ILE A 111 8.46 7.03 -10.09
CA ILE A 111 7.84 7.59 -8.90
C ILE A 111 8.90 8.09 -7.91
N ILE A 112 9.87 7.24 -7.55
CA ILE A 112 10.96 7.60 -6.62
C ILE A 112 11.80 8.75 -7.19
N PHE A 113 12.12 8.72 -8.48
CA PHE A 113 12.86 9.78 -9.16
C PHE A 113 12.12 11.12 -9.08
N PHE A 114 10.84 11.15 -9.48
CA PHE A 114 10.01 12.35 -9.45
C PHE A 114 9.88 12.92 -8.04
N THR A 115 9.66 12.06 -7.05
CA THR A 115 9.54 12.46 -5.65
C THR A 115 10.81 13.12 -5.14
N ASN A 116 11.98 12.61 -5.50
CA ASN A 116 13.27 13.18 -5.11
C ASN A 116 13.51 14.59 -5.68
N ILE A 117 13.07 14.85 -6.91
CA ILE A 117 13.24 16.16 -7.57
C ILE A 117 12.16 17.17 -7.15
N SER A 118 10.96 16.71 -6.76
CA SER A 118 9.82 17.60 -6.47
C SER A 118 10.03 18.51 -5.25
N LYS A 119 10.76 18.04 -4.24
CA LYS A 119 11.04 18.77 -2.99
C LYS A 119 9.81 19.26 -2.21
N GLN A 120 8.64 18.65 -2.39
CA GLN A 120 7.41 19.00 -1.67
C GLN A 120 7.09 17.98 -0.58
N LYS A 121 6.77 18.46 0.64
CA LYS A 121 6.49 17.60 1.80
C LYS A 121 5.37 16.58 1.52
N GLU A 122 4.27 17.05 0.94
CA GLU A 122 3.10 16.23 0.62
C GLU A 122 3.42 15.10 -0.36
N ILE A 123 4.25 15.38 -1.38
CA ILE A 123 4.66 14.38 -2.39
C ILE A 123 5.49 13.26 -1.75
N TYR A 124 6.38 13.58 -0.81
CA TYR A 124 7.10 12.56 -0.06
C TYR A 124 6.14 11.65 0.71
N ILE A 125 5.15 12.23 1.41
CA ILE A 125 4.18 11.46 2.22
C ILE A 125 3.34 10.54 1.33
N ILE A 126 2.79 11.06 0.23
CA ILE A 126 1.99 10.29 -0.72
C ILE A 126 2.80 9.12 -1.29
N THR A 127 4.05 9.38 -1.65
CA THR A 127 4.93 8.34 -2.20
C THR A 127 5.26 7.27 -1.16
N ALA A 128 5.60 7.68 0.07
CA ALA A 128 5.88 6.74 1.17
C ALA A 128 4.68 5.84 1.48
N ASN A 129 3.47 6.39 1.45
CA ASN A 129 2.23 5.63 1.64
C ASN A 129 2.00 4.65 0.49
N TYR A 130 2.18 5.09 -0.76
CA TYR A 130 2.05 4.22 -1.93
C TYR A 130 3.06 3.06 -1.92
N LEU A 131 4.32 3.32 -1.53
CA LEU A 131 5.34 2.28 -1.50
C LEU A 131 4.99 1.13 -0.53
N GLN A 132 4.17 1.37 0.50
CA GLN A 132 3.68 0.34 1.42
C GLN A 132 2.53 -0.51 0.85
N THR A 133 1.93 -0.11 -0.27
CA THR A 133 0.90 -0.92 -0.95
C THR A 133 1.49 -1.87 -1.98
N ILE A 134 2.80 -1.79 -2.23
CA ILE A 134 3.50 -2.66 -3.17
C ILE A 134 3.64 -4.06 -2.55
N ASN A 135 3.36 -5.09 -3.33
CA ASN A 135 3.54 -6.47 -2.88
C ASN A 135 4.99 -6.73 -2.45
N ASN A 136 5.18 -7.40 -1.30
CA ASN A 136 6.50 -7.70 -0.74
C ASN A 136 7.42 -6.49 -0.48
N TRP A 137 6.87 -5.29 -0.22
CA TRP A 137 7.67 -4.08 0.04
C TRP A 137 8.71 -4.27 1.16
N HIS A 138 8.34 -5.02 2.20
CA HIS A 138 9.14 -5.34 3.38
C HIS A 138 10.33 -6.26 3.11
N LYS A 139 10.32 -7.00 2.00
CA LYS A 139 11.48 -7.81 1.56
C LYS A 139 12.50 -6.98 0.79
N ASN A 140 12.11 -5.81 0.29
CA ASN A 140 12.97 -4.93 -0.50
C ASN A 140 13.54 -3.80 0.36
N ILE A 141 14.79 -3.97 0.78
CA ILE A 141 15.51 -2.98 1.61
C ILE A 141 15.59 -1.59 0.95
N ASN A 142 15.60 -1.50 -0.39
CA ASN A 142 15.61 -0.23 -1.09
C ASN A 142 14.26 0.49 -0.97
N ILE A 143 13.14 -0.24 -1.04
CA ILE A 143 11.81 0.32 -0.82
C ILE A 143 11.68 0.83 0.63
N ILE A 144 12.08 0.03 1.62
CA ILE A 144 12.08 0.42 3.04
C ILE A 144 12.90 1.71 3.25
N ARG A 145 14.12 1.77 2.71
CA ARG A 145 14.97 2.97 2.81
C ARG A 145 14.32 4.21 2.21
N ASN A 146 13.66 4.08 1.06
CA ASN A 146 12.94 5.18 0.43
C ASN A 146 11.73 5.64 1.28
N ILE A 147 10.95 4.71 1.84
CA ILE A 147 9.82 5.04 2.73
C ILE A 147 10.30 5.86 3.93
N ILE A 148 11.35 5.39 4.62
CA ILE A 148 11.95 6.09 5.77
C ILE A 148 12.43 7.48 5.34
N GLN A 149 13.20 7.56 4.25
CA GLN A 149 13.72 8.83 3.75
C GLN A 149 12.59 9.82 3.42
N PHE A 150 11.52 9.36 2.78
CA PHE A 150 10.40 10.19 2.37
C PHE A 150 9.58 10.66 3.57
N TYR A 151 9.31 9.82 4.58
CA TYR A 151 8.64 10.33 5.80
C TYR A 151 9.48 11.36 6.54
N ILE A 152 10.80 11.19 6.62
CA ILE A 152 11.70 12.18 7.22
C ILE A 152 11.65 13.51 6.45
N ARG A 153 11.77 13.47 5.12
CA ARG A 153 11.74 14.67 4.26
C ARG A 153 10.36 15.34 4.24
N GLY A 154 9.30 14.54 4.35
CA GLY A 154 7.91 14.99 4.50
C GLY A 154 7.60 15.55 5.89
N GLN A 155 8.47 15.37 6.89
CA GLN A 155 8.23 15.69 8.30
C GLN A 155 7.01 14.96 8.89
N ALA A 156 6.69 13.78 8.36
CA ALA A 156 5.58 12.94 8.82
C ALA A 156 6.06 11.92 9.86
N MET A 157 6.43 12.41 11.05
CA MET A 157 7.05 11.58 12.09
C MET A 157 6.10 10.52 12.65
N GLU A 158 4.81 10.80 12.78
CA GLU A 158 3.83 9.81 13.24
C GLU A 158 3.65 8.66 12.24
N SER A 159 3.66 8.98 10.94
CA SER A 159 3.64 7.97 9.88
C SER A 159 4.91 7.12 9.89
N LEU A 160 6.08 7.73 10.16
CA LEU A 160 7.34 7.00 10.32
C LEU A 160 7.32 6.04 11.52
N ILE A 161 6.77 6.47 12.66
CA ILE A 161 6.61 5.61 13.85
C ILE A 161 5.70 4.41 13.51
N THR A 162 4.57 4.68 12.84
CA THR A 162 3.64 3.63 12.41
C THR A 162 4.31 2.66 11.45
N PHE A 163 5.11 3.16 10.50
CA PHE A 163 5.85 2.32 9.56
C PHE A 163 6.84 1.38 10.27
N TYR A 164 7.57 1.85 11.27
CA TYR A 164 8.45 0.98 12.06
C TYR A 164 7.67 -0.08 12.86
N GLU A 165 6.50 0.26 13.40
CA GLU A 165 5.63 -0.75 14.00
C GLU A 165 5.20 -1.79 12.96
N THR A 166 4.79 -1.38 11.76
CA THR A 166 4.43 -2.32 10.68
C THR A 166 5.61 -3.22 10.30
N CYS A 167 6.83 -2.68 10.25
CA CYS A 167 8.04 -3.49 10.05
C CYS A 167 8.21 -4.54 11.14
N ALA A 168 8.00 -4.17 12.41
CA ALA A 168 8.10 -5.11 13.53
C ALA A 168 7.06 -6.24 13.44
N HIS A 169 5.80 -5.92 13.13
CA HIS A 169 4.75 -6.95 12.96
C HIS A 169 5.08 -7.85 11.77
N SER A 170 5.55 -7.30 10.65
CA SER A 170 5.90 -8.08 9.46
C SER A 170 7.05 -9.07 9.71
N GLU A 171 8.11 -8.67 10.42
CA GLU A 171 9.21 -9.57 10.78
C GLU A 171 8.76 -10.74 11.67
N ILE A 172 7.84 -10.49 12.60
CA ILE A 172 7.23 -11.53 13.43
C ILE A 172 6.32 -12.41 12.58
N GLU A 173 5.44 -11.83 11.78
CA GLU A 173 4.46 -12.56 10.97
C GLU A 173 5.12 -13.54 10.02
N GLU A 174 6.14 -13.10 9.28
CA GLU A 174 6.79 -13.90 8.25
C GLU A 174 7.84 -14.87 8.79
N SER A 175 8.59 -14.47 9.82
CA SER A 175 9.80 -15.20 10.22
C SER A 175 9.89 -15.51 11.71
N GLY A 176 8.95 -15.04 12.53
CA GLY A 176 9.03 -15.17 13.98
C GLY A 176 10.29 -14.49 14.56
N ASN A 177 10.85 -13.50 13.86
CA ASN A 177 12.11 -12.87 14.25
C ASN A 177 11.87 -11.69 15.20
N TYR A 178 11.82 -12.00 16.49
CA TYR A 178 11.60 -11.01 17.54
C TYR A 178 12.80 -10.06 17.72
N GLU A 179 14.02 -10.45 17.33
CA GLU A 179 15.21 -9.59 17.43
C GLU A 179 15.11 -8.41 16.45
N LYS A 180 14.78 -8.67 15.18
CA LYS A 180 14.55 -7.61 14.20
C LYS A 180 13.31 -6.77 14.52
N ALA A 181 12.27 -7.39 15.06
CA ALA A 181 11.09 -6.66 15.52
C ALA A 181 11.45 -5.69 16.67
N LEU A 182 12.31 -6.13 17.59
CA LEU A 182 12.84 -5.29 18.66
C LEU A 182 13.65 -4.11 18.12
N ASP A 183 14.49 -4.32 17.10
CA ASP A 183 15.25 -3.25 16.45
C ASP A 183 14.32 -2.20 15.83
N ALA A 184 13.30 -2.64 15.08
CA ALA A 184 12.31 -1.75 14.47
C ALA A 184 11.51 -0.96 15.51
N LEU A 185 11.05 -1.60 16.59
CA LEU A 185 10.36 -0.93 17.70
C LEU A 185 11.26 0.09 18.40
N THR A 186 12.56 -0.20 18.52
CA THR A 186 13.53 0.71 19.12
C THR A 186 13.70 1.96 18.25
N GLU A 187 13.74 1.82 16.93
CA GLU A 187 13.70 2.97 16.01
C GLU A 187 12.39 3.76 16.10
N ALA A 188 11.24 3.08 16.19
CA ALA A 188 9.95 3.72 16.43
C ALA A 188 9.97 4.59 17.70
N TYR A 189 10.52 4.03 18.79
CA TYR A 189 10.66 4.72 20.06
C TYR A 189 11.59 5.95 19.99
N LYS A 190 12.73 5.84 19.30
CA LYS A 190 13.66 6.96 19.10
C LYS A 190 12.99 8.14 18.39
N VAL A 191 12.23 7.87 17.32
CA VAL A 191 11.47 8.90 16.61
C VAL A 191 10.42 9.54 17.51
N LEU A 192 9.72 8.74 18.31
CA LEU A 192 8.70 9.22 19.24
C LEU A 192 9.29 10.15 20.32
N VAL A 193 10.41 9.78 20.95
CA VAL A 193 11.07 10.65 21.96
C VAL A 193 11.48 11.98 21.34
N LYS A 194 12.05 11.96 20.13
CA LYS A 194 12.42 13.18 19.40
C LYS A 194 11.21 14.05 19.11
N LEU A 195 10.10 13.46 18.67
CA LEU A 195 8.85 14.16 18.41
C LEU A 195 8.29 14.79 19.70
N SER A 196 8.21 14.03 20.80
CA SER A 196 7.73 14.53 22.10
C SER A 196 8.58 15.69 22.64
N SER A 197 9.90 15.63 22.52
CA SER A 197 10.80 16.71 22.97
C SER A 197 10.65 18.00 22.15
N SER A 198 10.14 17.91 20.91
CA SER A 198 9.91 19.08 20.07
C SER A 198 8.58 19.77 20.39
N THR A 199 7.59 19.01 20.89
CA THR A 199 6.23 19.50 21.19
C THR A 199 6.08 20.13 22.57
N THR A 200 6.99 19.87 23.53
CA THR A 200 6.91 20.40 24.91
C THR A 200 7.15 21.91 25.03
N ASN A 201 7.52 22.59 23.94
CA ASN A 201 7.76 24.04 23.94
C ASN A 201 6.49 24.84 23.56
N ASP A 202 5.38 24.18 23.25
CA ASP A 202 4.10 24.81 22.88
C ASP A 202 3.04 24.53 23.95
N ASP A 203 2.75 25.51 24.81
CA ASP A 203 1.87 25.42 26.01
C ASP A 203 0.40 25.03 25.72
N ASN A 204 -0.03 24.95 24.46
CA ASN A 204 -1.44 24.76 24.08
C ASN A 204 -1.82 23.34 23.61
N ASN A 205 -0.91 22.34 23.70
CA ASN A 205 -1.06 21.05 23.03
C ASN A 205 -1.21 19.81 23.95
N GLN A 206 -1.94 19.94 25.06
CA GLN A 206 -2.11 18.88 26.07
C GLN A 206 -2.70 17.56 25.50
N THR A 207 -3.59 17.64 24.51
CA THR A 207 -4.20 16.46 23.87
C THR A 207 -3.19 15.66 23.03
N ASN A 208 -2.30 16.35 22.31
CA ASN A 208 -1.24 15.71 21.53
C ASN A 208 -0.18 15.06 22.43
N GLU A 209 0.18 15.72 23.53
CA GLU A 209 1.10 15.14 24.51
C GLU A 209 0.54 13.84 25.12
N CYS A 210 -0.75 13.83 25.47
CA CYS A 210 -1.44 12.64 25.96
C CYS A 210 -1.42 11.48 24.93
N HIS A 211 -1.71 11.78 23.66
CA HIS A 211 -1.66 10.80 22.57
C HIS A 211 -0.25 10.21 22.40
N LEU A 212 0.79 11.06 22.32
CA LEU A 212 2.17 10.61 22.18
C LEU A 212 2.65 9.80 23.39
N LYS A 213 2.24 10.18 24.60
CA LYS A 213 2.55 9.43 25.83
C LYS A 213 1.88 8.06 25.85
N LYS A 214 0.60 7.96 25.44
CA LYS A 214 -0.09 6.67 25.31
C LYS A 214 0.63 5.77 24.31
N ARG A 215 0.99 6.31 23.15
CA ARG A 215 1.72 5.58 22.11
C ARG A 215 3.12 5.16 22.57
N SER A 216 3.82 6.01 23.35
CA SER A 216 5.09 5.69 23.99
C SER A 216 4.98 4.46 24.90
N THR A 217 3.95 4.43 25.75
CA THR A 217 3.71 3.29 26.66
C THR A 217 3.41 2.01 25.89
N GLN A 218 2.65 2.09 24.80
CA GLN A 218 2.35 0.93 23.94
C GLN A 218 3.61 0.37 23.29
N ILE A 219 4.43 1.21 22.66
CA ILE A 219 5.69 0.77 22.03
C ILE A 219 6.63 0.17 23.08
N LYS A 220 6.77 0.79 24.26
CA LYS A 220 7.57 0.24 25.37
C LYS A 220 7.10 -1.13 25.81
N LYS A 221 5.78 -1.34 25.95
CA LYS A 221 5.21 -2.65 26.29
C LYS A 221 5.63 -3.69 25.24
N LYS A 222 5.50 -3.38 23.95
CA LYS A 222 5.92 -4.27 22.85
C LYS A 222 7.42 -4.59 22.89
N THR A 223 8.28 -3.60 23.12
CA THR A 223 9.74 -3.78 23.28
C THR A 223 10.07 -4.71 24.44
N ILE A 224 9.41 -4.54 25.60
CA ILE A 224 9.62 -5.39 26.78
C ILE A 224 9.24 -6.85 26.46
N LEU A 225 8.07 -7.07 25.85
CA LEU A 225 7.62 -8.42 25.48
C LEU A 225 8.55 -9.11 24.48
N CYS A 226 9.02 -8.39 23.45
CA CYS A 226 9.99 -8.94 22.50
C CYS A 226 11.29 -9.32 23.21
N ASN A 227 11.83 -8.44 24.05
CA ASN A 227 13.06 -8.69 24.78
C ASN A 227 12.92 -9.86 25.76
N GLU A 228 11.81 -9.95 26.50
CA GLU A 228 11.51 -11.07 27.39
C GLU A 228 11.47 -12.39 26.62
N PHE A 229 10.80 -12.43 25.46
CA PHE A 229 10.72 -13.63 24.64
C PHE A 229 12.09 -14.05 24.07
N ILE A 230 12.90 -13.10 23.60
CA ILE A 230 14.28 -13.37 23.11
C ILE A 230 15.13 -13.97 24.23
N GLU A 231 15.05 -13.42 25.44
CA GLU A 231 15.81 -13.93 26.59
C GLU A 231 15.35 -15.34 26.97
N ILE A 232 14.04 -15.63 26.91
CA ILE A 232 13.50 -16.98 27.11
C ILE A 232 14.03 -17.95 26.05
N GLN A 233 14.05 -17.57 24.76
CA GLN A 233 14.59 -18.40 23.68
C GLN A 233 16.05 -18.80 23.94
N LYS A 234 16.89 -17.85 24.39
CA LYS A 234 18.29 -18.13 24.77
C LYS A 234 18.38 -19.04 25.99
N LEU A 235 17.50 -18.86 26.97
CA LEU A 235 17.49 -19.59 28.23
C LEU A 235 17.24 -21.09 28.05
N PHE A 236 16.57 -21.53 26.98
CA PHE A 236 16.39 -22.96 26.68
C PHE A 236 17.71 -23.72 26.54
N SER A 237 18.79 -23.05 26.12
CA SER A 237 20.11 -23.69 25.98
C SER A 237 20.85 -23.88 27.31
N THR A 238 20.47 -23.15 28.37
CA THR A 238 21.21 -23.09 29.64
C THR A 238 20.38 -23.56 30.83
N ASN A 239 19.09 -23.22 30.88
CA ASN A 239 18.15 -23.61 31.92
C ASN A 239 16.73 -23.83 31.33
N PRO A 240 16.49 -24.98 30.69
CA PRO A 240 15.21 -25.26 30.04
C PRO A 240 14.03 -25.28 31.02
N THR A 241 14.23 -25.67 32.28
CA THR A 241 13.18 -25.67 33.30
C THR A 241 12.67 -24.25 33.62
N ASP A 242 13.57 -23.29 33.83
CA ASP A 242 13.19 -21.88 34.04
C ASP A 242 12.57 -21.29 32.76
N ALA A 243 13.15 -21.59 31.59
CA ALA A 243 12.61 -21.13 30.31
C ALA A 243 11.16 -21.59 30.10
N MET A 244 10.85 -22.85 30.41
CA MET A 244 9.51 -23.41 30.36
C MET A 244 8.55 -22.70 31.31
N GLN A 245 8.95 -22.49 32.57
CA GLN A 245 8.12 -21.78 33.56
C GLN A 245 7.77 -20.35 33.10
N ARG A 246 8.75 -19.65 32.53
CA ARG A 246 8.55 -18.31 31.97
C ARG A 246 7.63 -18.33 30.75
N CYS A 247 7.74 -19.32 29.86
CA CYS A 247 6.81 -19.46 28.73
C CYS A 247 5.35 -19.58 29.19
N TYR A 248 5.07 -20.40 30.21
CA TYR A 248 3.71 -20.52 30.77
C TYR A 248 3.23 -19.22 31.38
N THR A 249 4.09 -18.53 32.13
CA THR A 249 3.78 -17.21 32.71
C THR A 249 3.45 -16.20 31.61
N LEU A 250 4.17 -16.25 30.48
CA LEU A 250 3.94 -15.40 29.33
C LEU A 250 2.59 -15.69 28.67
N LEU A 251 2.25 -16.98 28.48
CA LEU A 251 0.97 -17.41 27.91
C LEU A 251 -0.25 -16.97 28.73
N GLU A 252 -0.12 -16.91 30.06
CA GLU A 252 -1.16 -16.45 30.98
C GLU A 252 -1.38 -14.93 30.90
N ASN A 253 -0.31 -14.16 30.66
CA ASN A 253 -0.33 -12.69 30.71
C ASN A 253 -0.52 -12.00 29.36
N ILE A 254 -0.40 -12.73 28.24
CA ILE A 254 -0.59 -12.17 26.90
C ILE A 254 -2.05 -11.82 26.63
N GLY A 255 -2.27 -10.57 26.24
CA GLY A 255 -3.53 -10.07 25.70
C GLY A 255 -3.67 -10.27 24.20
N GLN A 256 -4.87 -10.01 23.67
CA GLN A 256 -5.19 -10.17 22.24
C GLN A 256 -4.42 -9.21 21.32
N ASP A 257 -4.08 -8.01 21.80
CA ASP A 257 -3.39 -6.97 21.03
C ASP A 257 -1.87 -6.89 21.30
N ASP A 258 -1.32 -7.92 21.95
CA ASP A 258 0.12 -7.98 22.22
C ASP A 258 0.90 -8.40 20.97
N ILE A 259 2.14 -7.91 20.88
CA ILE A 259 3.00 -8.18 19.73
C ILE A 259 3.44 -9.65 19.66
N LEU A 260 3.39 -10.34 20.79
CA LEU A 260 3.84 -11.71 20.93
C LEU A 260 2.71 -12.68 20.60
N ARG A 261 2.93 -13.55 19.61
CA ARG A 261 1.91 -14.51 19.16
C ARG A 261 1.92 -15.73 20.08
N PRO A 262 0.75 -16.17 20.60
CA PRO A 262 0.68 -17.38 21.42
C PRO A 262 1.33 -18.61 20.75
N GLY A 263 1.17 -18.73 19.42
CA GLY A 263 1.71 -19.85 18.65
C GLY A 263 3.22 -19.95 18.68
N ASP A 264 3.93 -18.82 18.70
CA ASP A 264 5.39 -18.82 18.81
C ASP A 264 5.83 -19.38 20.17
N ILE A 265 5.10 -19.08 21.24
CA ILE A 265 5.41 -19.56 22.60
C ILE A 265 5.08 -21.03 22.76
N TYR A 266 3.90 -21.47 22.30
CA TYR A 266 3.56 -22.89 22.28
C TYR A 266 4.58 -23.68 21.47
N SER A 267 5.00 -23.17 20.31
CA SER A 267 6.03 -23.83 19.51
C SER A 267 7.33 -24.01 20.27
N LEU A 268 7.73 -23.02 21.07
CA LEU A 268 8.93 -23.06 21.88
C LEU A 268 8.82 -24.08 23.03
N ILE A 269 7.67 -24.09 23.72
CA ILE A 269 7.35 -25.09 24.76
C ILE A 269 7.40 -26.51 24.19
N ILE A 270 6.71 -26.74 23.07
CA ILE A 270 6.60 -28.06 22.43
C ILE A 270 7.97 -28.55 21.97
N ARG A 271 8.77 -27.68 21.34
CA ARG A 271 10.17 -27.97 20.98
C ARG A 271 10.98 -28.40 22.21
N GLY A 272 10.89 -27.66 23.32
CA GLY A 272 11.56 -27.99 24.57
C GLY A 272 11.13 -29.35 25.15
N LEU A 273 9.83 -29.63 25.19
CA LEU A 273 9.30 -30.91 25.68
C LEU A 273 9.73 -32.09 24.82
N VAL A 274 9.79 -31.91 23.50
CA VAL A 274 10.28 -32.93 22.57
C VAL A 274 11.78 -33.18 22.72
N MET A 275 12.57 -32.14 23.02
CA MET A 275 14.00 -32.29 23.34
C MET A 275 14.24 -33.08 24.62
N GLU A 276 13.38 -32.93 25.62
CA GLU A 276 13.42 -33.70 26.87
C GLU A 276 12.70 -35.07 26.80
N GLU A 277 12.27 -35.49 25.60
CA GLU A 277 11.54 -36.75 25.36
C GLU A 277 10.21 -36.87 26.13
N LYS A 278 9.63 -35.74 26.55
CA LYS A 278 8.35 -35.65 27.25
C LYS A 278 7.18 -35.60 26.27
N TYR A 279 7.07 -36.61 25.40
CA TYR A 279 6.11 -36.61 24.28
C TYR A 279 4.63 -36.51 24.69
N LYS A 280 4.23 -37.09 25.82
CA LYS A 280 2.85 -36.97 26.33
C LYS A 280 2.50 -35.53 26.69
N ALA A 281 3.41 -34.84 27.37
CA ALA A 281 3.23 -33.43 27.72
C ALA A 281 3.27 -32.55 26.46
N ALA A 282 4.15 -32.87 25.49
CA ALA A 282 4.19 -32.18 24.21
C ALA A 282 2.85 -32.30 23.45
N LEU A 283 2.23 -33.48 23.45
CA LEU A 283 0.90 -33.68 22.85
C LEU A 283 -0.20 -32.90 23.58
N THR A 284 -0.20 -32.89 24.91
CA THR A 284 -1.15 -32.07 25.68
C THR A 284 -1.02 -30.59 25.31
N CYS A 285 0.22 -30.09 25.29
CA CYS A 285 0.50 -28.70 24.93
C CYS A 285 0.13 -28.38 23.47
N LEU A 286 0.35 -29.32 22.55
CA LEU A 286 -0.10 -29.19 21.16
C LEU A 286 -1.63 -29.07 21.07
N ASN A 287 -2.37 -29.90 21.82
CA ASN A 287 -3.84 -29.83 21.85
C ASN A 287 -4.35 -28.49 22.41
N GLU A 288 -3.74 -27.98 23.48
CA GLU A 288 -4.03 -26.64 24.00
C GLU A 288 -3.75 -25.54 22.97
N MET A 289 -2.67 -25.68 22.19
CA MET A 289 -2.37 -24.77 21.08
C MET A 289 -3.46 -24.82 20.00
N LYS A 290 -3.95 -26.02 19.64
CA LYS A 290 -5.04 -26.18 18.64
C LYS A 290 -6.30 -25.44 19.08
N GLU A 291 -6.64 -25.55 20.36
CA GLU A 291 -7.83 -24.91 20.93
C GLU A 291 -7.71 -23.37 20.94
N ARG A 292 -6.51 -22.82 21.15
CA ARG A 292 -6.31 -21.37 21.31
C ARG A 292 -6.10 -20.61 20.00
N ILE A 293 -5.55 -21.23 18.96
CA ILE A 293 -5.08 -20.53 17.75
C ILE A 293 -5.56 -21.17 16.44
N GLU A 294 -6.44 -22.16 16.51
CA GLU A 294 -6.97 -22.95 15.38
C GLU A 294 -5.97 -23.97 14.79
N ASP A 295 -6.47 -25.18 14.45
CA ASP A 295 -5.64 -26.30 14.00
C ASP A 295 -5.02 -26.08 12.61
N ASN A 296 -5.73 -25.35 11.75
CA ASN A 296 -5.36 -25.06 10.36
C ASN A 296 -4.14 -24.14 10.20
N ILE A 297 -3.59 -23.55 11.26
CA ILE A 297 -2.41 -22.67 11.17
C ILE A 297 -1.20 -23.14 11.96
N ILE A 298 -1.27 -24.32 12.61
CA ILE A 298 -0.17 -24.85 13.44
C ILE A 298 1.13 -25.02 12.65
N PHE A 299 1.02 -25.41 11.37
CA PHE A 299 2.17 -25.58 10.48
C PHE A 299 2.97 -24.29 10.23
N ARG A 300 2.42 -23.12 10.58
CA ARG A 300 3.15 -21.84 10.51
C ARG A 300 4.15 -21.68 11.66
N TYR A 301 4.03 -22.48 12.71
CA TYR A 301 4.81 -22.36 13.95
C TYR A 301 5.68 -23.59 14.23
N LEU A 302 5.18 -24.77 13.87
CA LEU A 302 5.85 -26.05 14.13
C LEU A 302 6.27 -26.75 12.85
N ASP A 303 7.51 -27.22 12.85
CA ASP A 303 8.09 -27.98 11.74
C ASP A 303 7.48 -29.39 11.69
N HIS A 304 7.26 -29.90 10.47
CA HIS A 304 6.66 -31.23 10.25
C HIS A 304 7.38 -32.34 11.04
N GLU A 305 8.70 -32.28 11.14
CA GLU A 305 9.53 -33.25 11.86
C GLU A 305 9.17 -33.35 13.35
N ILE A 306 8.87 -32.22 14.00
CA ILE A 306 8.51 -32.19 15.43
C ILE A 306 7.17 -32.89 15.63
N LEU A 307 6.21 -32.58 14.77
CA LEU A 307 4.85 -33.11 14.83
C LEU A 307 4.86 -34.61 14.57
N GLU A 308 5.54 -35.03 13.51
CA GLU A 308 5.74 -36.44 13.17
C GLU A 308 6.41 -37.21 14.31
N LYS A 309 7.43 -36.63 14.96
CA LYS A 309 8.11 -37.22 16.11
C LYS A 309 7.18 -37.43 17.31
N ILE A 310 6.28 -36.48 17.60
CA ILE A 310 5.28 -36.61 18.67
C ILE A 310 4.32 -37.76 18.37
N TYR A 311 3.70 -37.77 17.18
CA TYR A 311 2.69 -38.75 16.82
C TYR A 311 3.25 -40.18 16.72
N LYS A 312 4.39 -40.35 16.04
CA LYS A 312 5.03 -41.67 15.88
C LYS A 312 5.41 -42.28 17.22
N THR A 313 6.00 -41.50 18.13
CA THR A 313 6.48 -42.00 19.42
C THR A 313 5.32 -42.45 20.33
N LEU A 314 4.14 -41.85 20.16
CA LEU A 314 2.94 -42.20 20.91
C LEU A 314 2.08 -43.27 20.22
N ASN A 315 2.54 -43.85 19.11
CA ASN A 315 1.79 -44.80 18.28
C ASN A 315 0.43 -44.25 17.82
N LEU A 316 0.34 -42.94 17.59
CA LEU A 316 -0.85 -42.29 17.06
C LEU A 316 -0.74 -42.28 15.54
N THR A 317 -1.81 -42.64 14.84
CA THR A 317 -1.86 -42.54 13.39
C THR A 317 -1.75 -41.07 12.98
N SER A 318 -0.76 -40.74 12.15
CA SER A 318 -0.54 -39.43 11.52
C SER A 318 -1.69 -38.97 10.59
N ILE A 319 -2.82 -39.68 10.59
CA ILE A 319 -3.98 -39.48 9.71
C ILE A 319 -4.67 -38.12 9.96
N GLU A 320 -4.45 -37.48 11.12
CA GLU A 320 -4.89 -36.08 11.34
C GLU A 320 -4.05 -35.06 10.56
N TYR A 321 -2.82 -35.42 10.16
CA TYR A 321 -1.92 -34.55 9.37
C TYR A 321 -2.17 -34.62 7.85
N ASP A 322 -2.60 -35.77 7.33
CA ASP A 322 -2.77 -35.97 5.87
C ASP A 322 -3.94 -35.18 5.26
N LYS A 323 -4.97 -34.84 6.04
CA LYS A 323 -6.08 -34.01 5.52
C LYS A 323 -5.63 -32.60 5.13
N HIS A 324 -4.77 -31.98 5.93
CA HIS A 324 -4.39 -30.57 5.74
C HIS A 324 -3.27 -30.35 4.72
N THR A 325 -2.52 -31.40 4.35
CA THR A 325 -1.49 -31.32 3.32
C THR A 325 -2.11 -31.40 1.91
N SER A 326 -3.25 -32.08 1.76
CA SER A 326 -3.99 -32.17 0.49
C SER A 326 -4.63 -30.84 0.06
N ASP A 327 -5.08 -30.02 1.01
CA ASP A 327 -5.63 -28.69 0.72
C ASP A 327 -4.56 -27.70 0.22
N LYS A 328 -3.28 -27.94 0.55
CA LYS A 328 -2.16 -27.10 0.11
C LYS A 328 -1.82 -27.26 -1.37
N ILE A 329 -2.00 -28.46 -1.93
CA ILE A 329 -1.74 -28.73 -3.36
C ILE A 329 -2.81 -28.06 -4.23
N THR A 330 -4.05 -27.93 -3.74
CA THR A 330 -5.16 -27.32 -4.48
C THR A 330 -5.12 -25.78 -4.42
N ILE A 331 -4.68 -25.19 -3.30
CA ILE A 331 -4.62 -23.73 -3.15
C ILE A 331 -3.42 -23.12 -3.89
N GLU A 332 -2.29 -23.84 -4.02
CA GLU A 332 -1.14 -23.37 -4.82
C GLU A 332 -1.36 -23.52 -6.34
N SER A 333 -2.23 -24.42 -6.80
CA SER A 333 -2.59 -24.53 -8.23
C SER A 333 -3.59 -23.48 -8.68
N ASP A 334 -4.52 -23.06 -7.82
CA ASP A 334 -5.55 -22.07 -8.16
C ASP A 334 -5.04 -20.62 -8.11
N ALA A 335 -3.84 -20.40 -7.57
CA ALA A 335 -3.17 -19.10 -7.56
C ALA A 335 -2.40 -18.77 -8.86
N LEU A 336 -2.39 -19.68 -9.85
CA LEU A 336 -1.65 -19.49 -11.11
C LEU A 336 -2.52 -19.19 -12.34
N ASP A 337 -3.85 -19.21 -12.24
CA ASP A 337 -4.74 -18.89 -13.36
C ASP A 337 -5.92 -18.03 -12.90
N THR A 338 -5.75 -16.70 -12.86
CA THR A 338 -6.84 -15.73 -13.10
C THR A 338 -6.27 -14.32 -13.27
N THR A 339 -5.81 -14.00 -14.47
CA THR A 339 -5.91 -12.63 -15.02
C THR A 339 -6.44 -12.70 -16.44
N THR A 340 -7.76 -12.85 -16.57
CA THR A 340 -8.45 -12.59 -17.83
C THR A 340 -9.37 -11.40 -17.62
N TYR A 341 -9.01 -10.32 -18.29
CA TYR A 341 -9.83 -9.15 -18.53
C TYR A 341 -11.21 -9.57 -19.07
N GLU A 342 -12.29 -9.32 -18.33
CA GLU A 342 -13.64 -9.27 -18.89
C GLU A 342 -13.96 -7.82 -19.25
N GLY A 343 -13.76 -7.51 -20.54
CA GLY A 343 -14.39 -6.37 -21.20
C GLY A 343 -15.82 -6.74 -21.59
N ASN A 344 -16.78 -6.02 -21.03
CA ASN A 344 -18.18 -6.05 -21.44
C ASN A 344 -18.31 -5.63 -22.92
N ALA A 345 -18.87 -6.51 -23.76
CA ALA A 345 -19.45 -6.15 -25.04
C ALA A 345 -20.92 -6.58 -25.05
N ILE A 346 -21.80 -5.61 -25.20
CA ILE A 346 -23.25 -5.78 -25.32
C ILE A 346 -23.58 -6.10 -26.78
N ASP A 347 -24.21 -7.27 -26.96
CA ASP A 347 -25.38 -7.61 -27.77
C ASP A 347 -25.55 -7.01 -29.20
N GLY A 348 -25.79 -7.92 -30.15
CA GLY A 348 -26.02 -7.61 -31.56
C GLY A 348 -26.37 -8.86 -32.37
N ASN A 349 -27.63 -9.28 -32.24
CA ASN A 349 -28.30 -10.40 -32.91
C ASN A 349 -28.17 -10.46 -34.45
N VAL A 350 -28.03 -11.70 -34.93
CA VAL A 350 -28.70 -12.37 -36.08
C VAL A 350 -28.48 -11.85 -37.51
N SER A 351 -27.85 -12.68 -38.34
CA SER A 351 -28.52 -13.34 -39.47
C SER A 351 -27.66 -14.44 -40.07
N ASP A 352 -28.25 -15.65 -40.10
CA ASP A 352 -27.83 -16.77 -40.91
C ASP A 352 -27.90 -16.42 -42.39
N GLU A 353 -26.91 -16.82 -43.18
CA GLU A 353 -27.13 -17.24 -44.56
C GLU A 353 -26.04 -18.21 -45.01
N ALA A 354 -26.48 -19.43 -45.30
CA ALA A 354 -25.73 -20.48 -45.95
C ALA A 354 -25.40 -20.09 -47.40
N ASN A 355 -24.23 -20.51 -47.90
CA ASN A 355 -24.18 -21.20 -49.19
C ASN A 355 -22.82 -21.84 -49.47
N ASP A 356 -22.93 -23.08 -49.95
CA ASP A 356 -21.94 -23.84 -50.72
C ASP A 356 -21.36 -23.02 -51.88
N CYS A 357 -20.03 -23.03 -52.03
CA CYS A 357 -19.29 -23.46 -53.23
C CYS A 357 -17.78 -23.21 -53.06
#